data_AF-A0A235IZ14-F1
#
_entry.id   AF-A0A235IZ14-F1
#
_cell.length_a   1.000
_cell.length_b   1.000
_cell.length_c   1.000
_cell.angle_alpha   90.00
_cell.angle_beta   90.00
_cell.angle_gamma   90.00
#
_symmetry.space_group_name_H-M   'P 1'
#
loop_
_entity.id
_entity.type
_entity.pdbx_description
1 polymer ?
#
loop_
_entity_poly.entity_id
_entity_poly.type
_entity_poly.pdbx_seq_one_letter_code
_entity_poly.pdbx_strand_id
1 'polypeptide(L)'
;MHIKDMSQRQQIIPTVRPCKIDSATATEPVDLVIVIDTSPSMKDEASDLSNAATTAIATASSSCPCDLRVIWLGIEGTWKGTNFNRTVRDHLLKECQVSKGDLRARKRGQLPDAGAQEDAARTIEDISTYFDWRPGATRSIFYLGDEALEAGGNKTEEKDIVAANKAIAKAQQAGVKVHTYFGTTKSKFKDSLQQEYARLAKETSGQAFTDRDSIGGFTEVLQKVICNSRPVGIQLEIQQPLPCFELKSDRQPLAVQGSETMAIVASNCYSNVTFRSLTAVVSALLKDGTPIPNLADGKPAITIKPSPEIAFGDLLPVGSHNSESTGEILREIVIETNSPNSADYTLKIEYSYRAEFDFKGGDDFALGI
;
A
#
# COMPACT_ATOMS: atom_id res chain seq x y z
N MET A 1 -33.61 20.68 57.95
CA MET A 1 -32.29 20.32 57.40
C MET A 1 -32.54 19.64 56.05
N HIS A 2 -32.52 20.42 54.97
CA HIS A 2 -32.71 19.94 53.60
C HIS A 2 -31.34 19.65 53.01
N ILE A 3 -31.04 18.38 52.74
CA ILE A 3 -29.90 17.99 51.92
C ILE A 3 -30.41 18.03 50.47
N LYS A 4 -29.99 19.06 49.73
CA LYS A 4 -30.24 19.18 48.30
C LYS A 4 -29.34 18.15 47.60
N ASP A 5 -29.96 17.11 47.08
CA ASP A 5 -29.33 16.16 46.15
C ASP A 5 -29.00 16.90 44.85
N MET A 6 -27.72 17.21 44.64
CA MET A 6 -27.21 17.78 43.39
C MET A 6 -26.78 16.64 42.46
N SER A 7 -27.75 15.98 41.85
CA SER A 7 -27.51 15.18 40.65
C SER A 7 -27.30 16.14 39.46
N GLN A 8 -26.08 16.64 39.28
CA GLN A 8 -25.68 17.24 38.01
C GLN A 8 -25.52 16.11 36.99
N ARG A 9 -26.49 15.98 36.08
CA ARG A 9 -26.37 15.10 34.91
C ARG A 9 -25.29 15.67 33.99
N GLN A 10 -24.07 15.15 34.09
CA GLN A 10 -23.06 15.30 33.05
C GLN A 10 -23.60 14.74 31.73
N GLN A 11 -23.63 15.56 30.68
CA GLN A 11 -24.05 15.14 29.35
C GLN A 11 -22.88 15.22 28.37
N ILE A 12 -22.70 14.12 27.65
CA ILE A 12 -21.62 13.87 26.70
C ILE A 12 -21.85 14.72 25.45
N ILE A 13 -20.87 15.55 25.04
CA ILE A 13 -20.89 16.24 23.75
C ILE A 13 -20.12 15.35 22.76
N PRO A 14 -20.79 14.58 21.89
CA PRO A 14 -20.09 13.70 20.95
C PRO A 14 -19.32 14.54 19.95
N THR A 15 -18.00 14.54 20.05
CA THR A 15 -17.11 15.07 19.01
C THR A 15 -16.21 13.94 18.54
N VAL A 16 -16.18 13.78 17.21
CA VAL A 16 -15.37 12.86 16.40
C VAL A 16 -15.64 11.35 16.59
N ARG A 17 -16.37 10.81 15.61
CA ARG A 17 -16.59 9.40 15.24
C ARG A 17 -16.53 8.36 16.39
N PRO A 18 -17.67 7.77 16.80
CA PRO A 18 -17.62 6.50 17.53
C PRO A 18 -16.81 5.49 16.71
N CYS A 19 -15.99 4.67 17.38
CA CYS A 19 -15.21 3.57 16.82
C CYS A 19 -16.10 2.66 15.97
N LYS A 20 -16.30 3.02 14.70
CA LYS A 20 -16.69 2.09 13.67
C LYS A 20 -15.39 1.70 12.99
N ILE A 21 -15.01 0.45 13.26
CA ILE A 21 -14.21 -0.31 12.32
C ILE A 21 -15.11 -0.41 11.09
N ASP A 22 -14.96 0.54 10.16
CA ASP A 22 -15.43 0.32 8.81
C ASP A 22 -14.54 -0.81 8.27
N SER A 23 -15.04 -2.04 8.37
CA SER A 23 -14.54 -3.16 7.58
C SER A 23 -14.86 -2.84 6.13
N ALA A 24 -14.05 -1.94 5.54
CA ALA A 24 -14.07 -1.70 4.13
C ALA A 24 -13.68 -3.02 3.47
N THR A 25 -14.61 -3.56 2.68
CA THR A 25 -14.41 -4.61 1.70
C THR A 25 -13.48 -4.14 0.59
N ALA A 26 -12.30 -3.62 0.94
CA ALA A 26 -11.29 -3.16 0.00
C ALA A 26 -10.63 -4.40 -0.60
N THR A 27 -10.95 -4.72 -1.84
CA THR A 27 -10.20 -5.70 -2.62
C THR A 27 -8.77 -5.19 -2.79
N GLU A 28 -7.79 -5.96 -2.33
CA GLU A 28 -6.37 -5.58 -2.39
C GLU A 28 -5.97 -5.22 -3.83
N PRO A 29 -5.33 -4.05 -4.04
CA PRO A 29 -4.86 -3.66 -5.36
C PRO A 29 -3.70 -4.57 -5.80
N VAL A 30 -3.77 -5.05 -7.03
CA VAL A 30 -2.73 -5.87 -7.67
C VAL A 30 -2.37 -5.23 -9.00
N ASP A 31 -1.09 -4.96 -9.22
CA ASP A 31 -0.57 -4.50 -10.48
C ASP A 31 0.26 -5.61 -11.13
N LEU A 32 -0.17 -6.04 -12.31
CA LEU A 32 0.51 -7.04 -13.12
C LEU A 32 1.00 -6.42 -14.43
N VAL A 33 2.31 -6.36 -14.62
CA VAL A 33 2.93 -5.94 -15.88
C VAL A 33 3.36 -7.17 -16.66
N ILE A 34 2.70 -7.44 -17.78
CA ILE A 34 3.03 -8.54 -18.68
C ILE A 34 3.99 -8.03 -19.74
N VAL A 35 5.18 -8.62 -19.78
CA VAL A 35 6.30 -8.19 -20.63
C VAL A 35 6.68 -9.34 -21.56
N ILE A 36 6.87 -9.06 -22.84
CA ILE A 36 7.25 -10.08 -23.82
C ILE A 36 8.47 -9.63 -24.62
N ASP A 37 9.41 -10.54 -24.82
CA ASP A 37 10.39 -10.46 -25.89
C ASP A 37 9.67 -10.32 -27.24
N THR A 38 10.10 -9.37 -28.06
CA THR A 38 9.48 -9.10 -29.37
C THR A 38 10.30 -9.60 -30.56
N SER A 39 11.25 -10.49 -30.31
CA SER A 39 11.92 -11.29 -31.33
C SER A 39 10.89 -12.08 -32.15
N PRO A 40 11.16 -12.38 -33.43
CA PRO A 40 10.21 -13.09 -34.29
C PRO A 40 9.76 -14.47 -33.79
N SER A 41 10.54 -15.13 -32.92
CA SER A 41 10.20 -16.45 -32.34
C SER A 41 9.03 -16.39 -31.37
N MET A 42 8.77 -15.23 -30.74
CA MET A 42 7.73 -15.07 -29.71
C MET A 42 6.35 -14.67 -30.25
N LYS A 43 6.16 -14.71 -31.58
CA LYS A 43 4.98 -14.15 -32.23
C LYS A 43 3.70 -14.95 -31.94
N ASP A 44 3.79 -16.27 -31.97
CA ASP A 44 2.68 -17.17 -31.67
C ASP A 44 2.32 -17.10 -30.20
N GLU A 45 3.30 -17.13 -29.28
CA GLU A 45 3.02 -16.96 -27.84
C GLU A 45 2.36 -15.62 -27.54
N ALA A 46 2.76 -14.54 -28.22
CA ALA A 46 2.12 -13.22 -28.05
C ALA A 46 0.63 -13.25 -28.44
N SER A 47 0.29 -13.98 -29.51
CA SER A 47 -1.07 -14.16 -29.99
C SER A 47 -1.87 -15.04 -29.03
N ASP A 48 -1.33 -16.20 -28.65
CA ASP A 48 -2.00 -17.19 -27.82
C ASP A 48 -2.28 -16.67 -26.42
N LEU A 49 -1.31 -15.97 -25.81
CA LEU A 49 -1.52 -15.32 -24.51
C LEU A 49 -2.58 -14.22 -24.58
N SER A 50 -2.60 -13.42 -25.65
CA SER A 50 -3.61 -12.36 -25.82
C SER A 50 -5.01 -12.94 -26.00
N ASN A 51 -5.14 -14.03 -26.75
CA ASN A 51 -6.41 -14.74 -26.94
C ASN A 51 -6.93 -15.36 -25.63
N ALA A 52 -6.03 -15.83 -24.76
CA ALA A 52 -6.38 -16.40 -23.46
C ALA A 52 -6.72 -15.35 -22.38
N ALA A 53 -6.31 -14.09 -22.56
CA ALA A 53 -6.36 -13.05 -21.54
C ALA A 53 -7.75 -12.84 -20.93
N THR A 54 -8.77 -12.63 -21.77
CA THR A 54 -10.14 -12.35 -21.31
C THR A 54 -10.68 -13.48 -20.44
N THR A 55 -10.49 -14.73 -20.86
CA THR A 55 -10.95 -15.89 -20.11
C THR A 55 -10.16 -16.04 -18.81
N ALA A 56 -8.83 -15.93 -18.85
CA ALA A 56 -7.99 -16.07 -17.67
C ALA A 56 -8.32 -15.02 -16.59
N ILE A 57 -8.52 -13.76 -16.98
CA ILE A 57 -8.88 -12.66 -16.07
C ILE A 57 -10.28 -12.90 -15.48
N ALA A 58 -11.25 -13.34 -16.29
CA ALA A 58 -12.60 -13.65 -15.80
C ALA A 58 -12.60 -14.82 -14.79
N THR A 59 -11.82 -15.87 -15.08
CA THR A 59 -11.66 -17.01 -14.17
C THR A 59 -10.95 -16.59 -12.89
N ALA A 60 -9.85 -15.84 -12.99
CA ALA A 60 -9.11 -15.34 -11.82
C ALA A 60 -9.96 -14.43 -10.93
N SER A 61 -10.76 -13.53 -11.53
CA SER A 61 -11.68 -12.65 -10.79
C SER A 61 -12.69 -13.44 -9.95
N SER A 62 -13.04 -14.64 -10.39
CA SER A 62 -13.98 -15.54 -9.69
C SER A 62 -13.27 -16.40 -8.63
N SER A 63 -12.08 -16.92 -8.93
CA SER A 63 -11.34 -17.82 -8.03
C SER A 63 -10.51 -17.10 -6.96
N CYS A 64 -10.01 -15.91 -7.28
CA CYS A 64 -9.05 -15.17 -6.47
C CYS A 64 -9.27 -13.65 -6.63
N PRO A 65 -10.41 -13.11 -6.16
CA PRO A 65 -10.81 -11.72 -6.40
C PRO A 65 -9.77 -10.74 -5.85
N CYS A 66 -9.41 -9.74 -6.67
CA CYS A 66 -8.53 -8.62 -6.35
C CYS A 66 -8.86 -7.42 -7.23
N ASP A 67 -8.42 -6.23 -6.84
CA ASP A 67 -8.48 -5.04 -7.71
C ASP A 67 -7.29 -5.10 -8.68
N LEU A 68 -7.46 -5.85 -9.78
CA LEU A 68 -6.40 -6.14 -10.74
C LEU A 68 -6.26 -5.03 -11.80
N ARG A 69 -5.06 -4.48 -11.93
CA ARG A 69 -4.62 -3.69 -13.09
C ARG A 69 -3.59 -4.48 -13.88
N VAL A 70 -3.86 -4.73 -15.17
CA VAL A 70 -2.94 -5.43 -16.08
C VAL A 70 -2.45 -4.48 -17.16
N ILE A 71 -1.13 -4.40 -17.34
CA ILE A 71 -0.48 -3.62 -18.40
C ILE A 71 0.37 -4.56 -19.28
N TRP A 72 0.29 -4.40 -20.60
CA TRP A 72 0.90 -5.30 -21.57
C TRP A 72 1.95 -4.54 -22.40
N LEU A 73 3.20 -4.99 -22.36
CA LEU A 73 4.32 -4.25 -22.94
C LEU A 73 5.26 -5.20 -23.70
N GLY A 74 5.62 -4.82 -24.92
CA GLY A 74 6.71 -5.46 -25.66
C GLY A 74 8.07 -4.83 -25.32
N ILE A 75 9.13 -5.63 -25.29
CA ILE A 75 10.50 -5.11 -25.22
C ILE A 75 10.87 -4.56 -26.61
N GLU A 76 10.97 -3.23 -26.74
CA GLU A 76 11.37 -2.52 -27.96
C GLU A 76 10.56 -2.81 -29.24
N GLY A 77 9.45 -3.54 -29.14
CA GLY A 77 8.55 -3.86 -30.25
C GLY A 77 7.10 -4.01 -29.81
N THR A 78 6.25 -4.36 -30.78
CA THR A 78 4.79 -4.53 -30.61
C THR A 78 4.29 -5.62 -31.57
N TRP A 79 3.18 -6.25 -31.24
CA TRP A 79 2.51 -7.22 -32.09
C TRP A 79 1.10 -6.75 -32.46
N LYS A 80 0.83 -6.58 -33.77
CA LYS A 80 -0.48 -6.13 -34.23
C LYS A 80 -1.52 -7.22 -33.98
N GLY A 81 -2.68 -6.83 -33.43
CA GLY A 81 -3.79 -7.75 -33.15
C GLY A 81 -3.64 -8.49 -31.83
N THR A 82 -2.66 -8.16 -31.01
CA THR A 82 -2.46 -8.69 -29.65
C THR A 82 -2.60 -7.56 -28.63
N ASN A 83 -2.54 -7.90 -27.34
CA ASN A 83 -2.51 -6.89 -26.27
C ASN A 83 -1.19 -6.09 -26.23
N PHE A 84 -0.13 -6.57 -26.89
CA PHE A 84 1.20 -5.95 -26.94
C PHE A 84 1.29 -4.86 -28.00
N ASN A 85 0.49 -3.79 -27.83
CA ASN A 85 0.43 -2.66 -28.75
C ASN A 85 1.31 -1.47 -28.34
N ARG A 86 2.08 -1.60 -27.26
CA ARG A 86 2.97 -0.58 -26.70
C ARG A 86 4.28 -1.21 -26.22
N THR A 87 5.33 -0.39 -26.12
CA THR A 87 6.66 -0.83 -25.67
C THR A 87 6.92 -0.43 -24.22
N VAL A 88 7.77 -1.18 -23.53
CA VAL A 88 8.22 -0.82 -22.16
C VAL A 88 8.88 0.56 -22.16
N ARG A 89 9.79 0.82 -23.10
CA ARG A 89 10.46 2.12 -23.20
C ARG A 89 9.48 3.27 -23.39
N ASP A 90 8.51 3.13 -24.29
CA ASP A 90 7.52 4.18 -24.50
C ASP A 90 6.67 4.43 -23.25
N HIS A 91 6.28 3.37 -22.53
CA HIS A 91 5.56 3.49 -21.26
C HIS A 91 6.37 4.28 -20.23
N LEU A 92 7.61 3.87 -19.97
CA LEU A 92 8.46 4.50 -18.97
C LEU A 92 8.81 5.95 -19.32
N LEU A 93 9.11 6.25 -20.60
CA LEU A 93 9.47 7.61 -21.00
C LEU A 93 8.28 8.57 -21.06
N LYS A 94 7.12 8.11 -21.55
CA LYS A 94 5.98 9.00 -21.85
C LYS A 94 4.99 9.08 -20.70
N GLU A 95 4.74 7.96 -20.02
CA GLU A 95 3.72 7.90 -18.97
C GLU A 95 4.35 8.00 -17.58
N CYS A 96 5.46 7.30 -17.33
CA CYS A 96 6.20 7.43 -16.07
C CYS A 96 7.19 8.61 -16.05
N GLN A 97 7.35 9.32 -17.18
CA GLN A 97 8.21 10.50 -17.34
C GLN A 97 9.69 10.28 -16.95
N VAL A 98 10.19 9.06 -17.15
CA VAL A 98 11.59 8.70 -16.88
C VAL A 98 12.52 9.37 -17.88
N SER A 99 13.68 9.85 -17.42
CA SER A 99 14.67 10.40 -18.35
C SER A 99 15.30 9.30 -19.19
N LYS A 100 15.51 9.57 -20.48
CA LYS A 100 16.14 8.60 -21.40
C LYS A 100 17.49 8.05 -20.90
N GLY A 101 18.27 8.87 -20.21
CA GLY A 101 19.58 8.48 -19.69
C GLY A 101 19.53 7.53 -18.48
N ASP A 102 18.37 7.42 -17.83
CA ASP A 102 18.19 6.62 -16.62
C ASP A 102 17.80 5.17 -16.93
N LEU A 103 17.31 4.92 -18.14
CA LEU A 103 16.95 3.58 -18.61
C LEU A 103 18.20 2.78 -18.95
N ARG A 104 18.27 1.56 -18.41
CA ARG A 104 19.37 0.64 -18.67
C ARG A 104 19.13 -0.26 -19.86
N ALA A 105 17.87 -0.57 -20.17
CA ALA A 105 17.49 -1.36 -21.34
C ALA A 105 18.03 -0.70 -22.61
N ARG A 106 18.50 -1.52 -23.56
CA ARG A 106 19.04 -1.04 -24.83
C ARG A 106 17.90 -0.70 -25.80
N LYS A 107 18.12 0.31 -26.63
CA LYS A 107 17.15 0.71 -27.67
C LYS A 107 17.30 -0.22 -28.88
N ARG A 108 16.19 -0.52 -29.55
CA ARG A 108 16.21 -1.23 -30.85
C ARG A 108 17.24 -0.64 -31.81
N GLY A 109 18.04 -1.51 -32.42
CA GLY A 109 19.11 -1.14 -33.35
C GLY A 109 20.44 -0.75 -32.70
N GLN A 110 20.55 -0.76 -31.36
CA GLN A 110 21.85 -0.58 -30.68
C GLN A 110 22.69 -1.87 -30.62
N LEU A 111 22.05 -3.03 -30.80
CA LEU A 111 22.70 -4.32 -30.92
C LEU A 111 22.38 -4.94 -32.28
N PRO A 112 23.21 -5.88 -32.75
CA PRO A 112 22.85 -6.74 -33.88
C PRO A 112 21.53 -7.48 -33.61
N ASP A 113 20.85 -7.83 -34.71
CA ASP A 113 19.66 -8.67 -34.72
C ASP A 113 18.56 -8.18 -33.74
N ALA A 114 17.94 -9.10 -33.02
CA ALA A 114 16.87 -8.83 -32.07
C ALA A 114 17.37 -8.64 -30.62
N GLY A 115 18.69 -8.52 -30.38
CA GLY A 115 19.22 -8.51 -29.02
C GLY A 115 18.64 -7.42 -28.10
N ALA A 116 18.28 -6.24 -28.62
CA ALA A 116 17.62 -5.22 -27.79
C ALA A 116 16.15 -5.57 -27.44
N GLN A 117 15.51 -6.39 -28.28
CA GLN A 117 14.15 -6.90 -28.09
C GLN A 117 14.13 -8.10 -27.12
N GLU A 118 15.26 -8.78 -26.94
CA GLU A 118 15.46 -9.91 -26.03
C GLU A 118 16.08 -9.49 -24.67
N ASP A 119 16.15 -8.17 -24.39
CA ASP A 119 16.91 -7.60 -23.28
C ASP A 119 16.15 -7.61 -21.94
N ALA A 120 15.80 -8.82 -21.50
CA ALA A 120 14.88 -9.06 -20.38
C ALA A 120 15.37 -8.52 -19.04
N ALA A 121 16.61 -8.84 -18.65
CA ALA A 121 17.14 -8.51 -17.33
C ALA A 121 17.13 -6.99 -17.09
N ARG A 122 17.60 -6.21 -18.07
CA ARG A 122 17.59 -4.75 -17.99
C ARG A 122 16.19 -4.16 -18.05
N THR A 123 15.30 -4.78 -18.82
CA THR A 123 13.90 -4.35 -18.88
C THR A 123 13.21 -4.54 -17.53
N ILE A 124 13.43 -5.68 -16.87
CA ILE A 124 12.91 -5.95 -15.53
C ILE A 124 13.49 -4.96 -14.51
N GLU A 125 14.80 -4.68 -14.59
CA GLU A 125 15.48 -3.67 -13.77
C GLU A 125 14.79 -2.29 -13.90
N ASP A 126 14.51 -1.86 -15.13
CA ASP A 126 13.87 -0.57 -15.42
C ASP A 126 12.40 -0.53 -14.93
N ILE A 127 11.61 -1.58 -15.16
CA ILE A 127 10.21 -1.65 -14.70
C ILE A 127 10.14 -1.68 -13.18
N SER A 128 10.95 -2.51 -12.51
CA SER A 128 10.97 -2.57 -11.05
C SER A 128 11.32 -1.21 -10.42
N THR A 129 12.16 -0.42 -11.09
CA THR A 129 12.62 0.87 -10.57
C THR A 129 11.64 2.01 -10.85
N TYR A 130 11.06 2.07 -12.05
CA TYR A 130 10.42 3.29 -12.54
C TYR A 130 8.94 3.18 -12.90
N PHE A 131 8.37 1.97 -12.87
CA PHE A 131 6.97 1.80 -13.22
C PHE A 131 6.03 2.51 -12.24
N ASP A 132 4.88 2.96 -12.73
CA ASP A 132 3.87 3.73 -12.00
C ASP A 132 2.99 2.84 -11.09
N TRP A 133 3.60 2.03 -10.23
CA TRP A 133 2.90 1.13 -9.31
C TRP A 133 1.88 1.91 -8.43
N ARG A 134 0.64 1.40 -8.34
CA ARG A 134 -0.39 1.99 -7.47
C ARG A 134 0.06 1.94 -6.01
N PRO A 135 -0.23 2.97 -5.20
CA PRO A 135 0.00 2.93 -3.77
C PRO A 135 -0.69 1.70 -3.14
N GLY A 136 0.04 0.96 -2.32
CA GLY A 136 -0.46 -0.24 -1.65
C GLY A 136 -0.64 -1.48 -2.53
N ALA A 137 -0.39 -1.39 -3.85
CA ALA A 137 -0.56 -2.54 -4.73
C ALA A 137 0.54 -3.59 -4.53
N THR A 138 0.15 -4.87 -4.56
CA THR A 138 1.13 -5.93 -4.83
C THR A 138 1.61 -5.81 -6.26
N ARG A 139 2.93 -5.88 -6.45
CA ARG A 139 3.59 -5.57 -7.72
C ARG A 139 4.10 -6.86 -8.33
N SER A 140 3.70 -7.14 -9.56
CA SER A 140 4.14 -8.32 -10.29
C SER A 140 4.53 -7.99 -11.72
N ILE A 141 5.55 -8.68 -12.20
CA ILE A 141 5.94 -8.75 -13.61
C ILE A 141 5.70 -10.19 -14.07
N PHE A 142 5.13 -10.38 -15.26
CA PHE A 142 5.13 -11.67 -15.94
C PHE A 142 5.90 -11.54 -17.26
N TYR A 143 7.11 -12.07 -17.28
CA TYR A 143 8.01 -12.00 -18.43
C TYR A 143 7.94 -13.27 -19.28
N LEU A 144 7.86 -13.10 -20.60
CA LEU A 144 7.88 -14.17 -21.59
C LEU A 144 9.06 -14.00 -22.56
N GLY A 145 9.81 -15.07 -22.78
CA GLY A 145 10.90 -15.14 -23.78
C GLY A 145 11.41 -16.57 -23.97
N ASP A 146 12.27 -16.78 -24.95
CA ASP A 146 12.81 -18.10 -25.32
C ASP A 146 14.36 -18.15 -25.43
N GLU A 147 15.03 -17.04 -25.11
CA GLU A 147 16.50 -16.90 -25.16
C GLU A 147 17.10 -16.32 -23.85
N ALA A 148 18.42 -16.14 -23.83
CA ALA A 148 19.14 -15.65 -22.64
C ALA A 148 18.74 -14.20 -22.25
N LEU A 149 18.89 -13.86 -20.97
CA LEU A 149 18.25 -12.67 -20.38
C LEU A 149 18.98 -11.33 -20.66
N GLU A 150 20.22 -11.33 -21.15
CA GLU A 150 21.00 -10.12 -21.49
C GLU A 150 21.28 -10.08 -22.99
N ALA A 151 20.26 -9.62 -23.73
CA ALA A 151 20.21 -9.52 -25.18
C ALA A 151 20.23 -10.85 -25.93
N GLY A 152 19.42 -11.80 -25.46
CA GLY A 152 19.17 -13.05 -26.14
C GLY A 152 20.40 -13.93 -26.25
N GLY A 153 20.35 -14.84 -27.20
CA GLY A 153 21.40 -15.80 -27.48
C GLY A 153 21.12 -17.20 -26.95
N ASN A 154 21.90 -18.13 -27.50
CA ASN A 154 21.63 -19.56 -27.40
C ASN A 154 22.02 -20.21 -26.07
N LYS A 155 22.65 -19.53 -25.12
CA LYS A 155 23.03 -20.13 -23.83
C LYS A 155 23.14 -19.05 -22.77
N THR A 156 22.96 -19.43 -21.51
CA THR A 156 23.25 -18.54 -20.37
C THR A 156 24.76 -18.34 -20.25
N GLU A 157 25.22 -17.09 -20.37
CA GLU A 157 26.60 -16.69 -20.15
C GLU A 157 26.74 -15.88 -18.85
N GLU A 158 27.98 -15.62 -18.43
CA GLU A 158 28.26 -14.85 -17.20
C GLU A 158 27.59 -13.46 -17.21
N LYS A 159 27.55 -12.81 -18.38
CA LYS A 159 26.88 -11.50 -18.53
C LYS A 159 25.38 -11.58 -18.23
N ASP A 160 24.72 -12.69 -18.57
CA ASP A 160 23.29 -12.92 -18.34
C ASP A 160 23.03 -13.06 -16.85
N ILE A 161 23.87 -13.85 -16.16
CA ILE A 161 23.81 -14.05 -14.71
C ILE A 161 24.02 -12.71 -13.98
N VAL A 162 25.03 -11.93 -14.39
CA VAL A 162 25.32 -10.62 -13.80
C VAL A 162 24.16 -9.64 -14.01
N ALA A 163 23.54 -9.63 -15.19
CA ALA A 163 22.38 -8.78 -15.47
C ALA A 163 21.15 -9.24 -14.67
N ALA A 164 20.87 -10.54 -14.64
CA ALA A 164 19.78 -11.12 -13.87
C ALA A 164 19.92 -10.85 -12.37
N ASN A 165 21.13 -10.91 -11.81
CA ASN A 165 21.37 -10.54 -10.41
C ASN A 165 20.98 -9.09 -10.10
N LYS A 166 21.23 -8.16 -11.03
CA LYS A 166 20.80 -6.76 -10.87
C LYS A 166 19.28 -6.63 -10.95
N ALA A 167 18.64 -7.34 -11.88
CA ALA A 167 17.19 -7.38 -12.00
C ALA A 167 16.53 -7.92 -10.73
N ILE A 168 17.04 -9.04 -10.20
CA ILE A 168 16.58 -9.66 -8.94
C ILE A 168 16.70 -8.67 -7.78
N ALA A 169 17.88 -8.06 -7.61
CA ALA A 169 18.10 -7.11 -6.53
C ALA A 169 17.15 -5.90 -6.61
N LYS A 170 16.88 -5.39 -7.81
CA LYS A 170 15.91 -4.29 -8.01
C LYS A 170 14.48 -4.72 -7.79
N ALA A 171 14.09 -5.89 -8.26
CA ALA A 171 12.76 -6.44 -8.02
C ALA A 171 12.52 -6.64 -6.51
N GLN A 172 13.47 -7.25 -5.80
CA GLN A 172 13.40 -7.42 -4.33
C GLN A 172 13.32 -6.06 -3.61
N GLN A 173 14.19 -5.10 -3.97
CA GLN A 173 14.17 -3.75 -3.38
C GLN A 173 12.81 -3.06 -3.57
N ALA A 174 12.18 -3.25 -4.72
CA ALA A 174 10.89 -2.65 -5.06
C ALA A 174 9.68 -3.47 -4.61
N GLY A 175 9.87 -4.64 -3.99
CA GLY A 175 8.80 -5.56 -3.62
C GLY A 175 8.03 -6.12 -4.82
N VAL A 176 8.71 -6.31 -5.95
CA VAL A 176 8.14 -6.81 -7.21
C VAL A 176 8.40 -8.31 -7.34
N LYS A 177 7.33 -9.08 -7.54
CA LYS A 177 7.42 -10.51 -7.89
C LYS A 177 7.62 -10.66 -9.38
N VAL A 178 8.59 -11.46 -9.82
CA VAL A 178 8.79 -11.74 -11.25
C VAL A 178 8.37 -13.16 -11.54
N HIS A 179 7.29 -13.32 -12.29
CA HIS A 179 6.92 -14.58 -12.92
C HIS A 179 7.61 -14.67 -14.28
N THR A 180 8.05 -15.86 -14.66
CA THR A 180 8.73 -16.07 -15.94
C THR A 180 8.07 -17.19 -16.71
N TYR A 181 7.93 -17.05 -18.02
CA TYR A 181 7.58 -18.13 -18.93
C TYR A 181 8.70 -18.30 -19.95
N PHE A 182 9.30 -19.48 -19.94
CA PHE A 182 10.32 -19.87 -20.90
C PHE A 182 9.67 -20.62 -22.08
N GLY A 183 9.60 -19.93 -23.22
CA GLY A 183 8.93 -20.40 -24.44
C GLY A 183 9.69 -21.47 -25.20
N THR A 184 9.23 -21.73 -26.42
CA THR A 184 9.78 -22.80 -27.26
C THR A 184 11.11 -22.37 -27.88
N THR A 185 12.23 -22.72 -27.24
CA THR A 185 13.56 -22.42 -27.78
C THR A 185 14.06 -23.45 -28.79
N LYS A 186 14.86 -23.01 -29.76
CA LYS A 186 15.67 -23.88 -30.65
C LYS A 186 17.08 -24.15 -30.11
N SER A 187 17.42 -23.56 -28.97
CA SER A 187 18.74 -23.72 -28.37
C SER A 187 19.03 -25.16 -27.93
N LYS A 188 20.27 -25.61 -28.17
CA LYS A 188 20.80 -26.87 -27.62
C LYS A 188 21.12 -26.79 -26.12
N PHE A 189 21.11 -25.59 -25.53
CA PHE A 189 21.38 -25.32 -24.13
C PHE A 189 20.09 -24.95 -23.36
N LYS A 190 18.94 -25.47 -23.81
CA LYS A 190 17.60 -25.24 -23.24
C LYS A 190 17.60 -25.30 -21.71
N ASP A 191 18.24 -26.31 -21.13
CA ASP A 191 18.25 -26.51 -19.68
C ASP A 191 18.90 -25.34 -18.92
N SER A 192 19.99 -24.78 -19.45
CA SER A 192 20.68 -23.64 -18.82
C SER A 192 19.85 -22.35 -18.88
N LEU A 193 19.15 -22.14 -19.99
CA LEU A 193 18.25 -20.98 -20.15
C LEU A 193 17.05 -21.12 -19.22
N GLN A 194 16.41 -22.29 -19.21
CA GLN A 194 15.28 -22.58 -18.35
C GLN A 194 15.64 -22.44 -16.86
N GLN A 195 16.82 -22.90 -16.45
CA GLN A 195 17.30 -22.74 -15.07
C GLN A 195 17.45 -21.28 -14.68
N GLU A 196 17.92 -20.42 -15.58
CA GLU A 196 18.10 -19.00 -15.28
C GLU A 196 16.77 -18.25 -15.18
N TYR A 197 15.79 -18.58 -16.03
CA TYR A 197 14.41 -18.09 -15.88
C TYR A 197 13.83 -18.51 -14.53
N ALA A 198 13.99 -19.79 -14.17
CA ALA A 198 13.51 -20.32 -12.91
C ALA A 198 14.18 -19.66 -11.69
N ARG A 199 15.46 -19.34 -11.79
CA ARG A 199 16.22 -18.64 -10.74
C ARG A 199 15.70 -17.23 -10.53
N LEU A 200 15.55 -16.45 -11.60
CA LEU A 200 14.97 -15.11 -11.57
C LEU A 200 13.59 -15.09 -10.90
N ALA A 201 12.72 -16.03 -11.28
CA ALA A 201 11.40 -16.12 -10.67
C ALA A 201 11.45 -16.49 -9.20
N LYS A 202 12.21 -17.54 -8.85
CA LYS A 202 12.33 -18.03 -7.48
C LYS A 202 12.88 -16.97 -6.53
N GLU A 203 13.96 -16.28 -6.91
CA GLU A 203 14.61 -15.29 -6.06
C GLU A 203 13.76 -14.03 -5.84
N THR A 204 12.75 -13.79 -6.69
CA THR A 204 11.79 -12.69 -6.54
C THR A 204 10.43 -13.16 -6.00
N SER A 205 10.33 -14.40 -5.51
CA SER A 205 9.08 -15.01 -5.01
C SER A 205 7.96 -15.11 -6.06
N GLY A 206 8.31 -15.13 -7.34
CA GLY A 206 7.41 -15.44 -8.44
C GLY A 206 7.43 -16.92 -8.82
N GLN A 207 6.78 -17.23 -9.93
CA GLN A 207 6.65 -18.60 -10.47
C GLN A 207 7.29 -18.70 -11.84
N ALA A 208 7.94 -19.84 -12.09
CA ALA A 208 8.51 -20.18 -13.37
C ALA A 208 7.60 -21.15 -14.11
N PHE A 209 7.38 -20.86 -15.38
CA PHE A 209 6.60 -21.65 -16.32
C PHE A 209 7.44 -21.93 -17.57
N THR A 210 7.01 -22.93 -18.32
CA THR A 210 7.63 -23.38 -19.56
C THR A 210 6.57 -23.61 -20.63
N ASP A 211 7.01 -23.83 -21.87
CA ASP A 211 6.21 -24.34 -22.98
C ASP A 211 5.35 -25.58 -22.64
N ARG A 212 5.71 -26.36 -21.62
CA ARG A 212 4.92 -27.52 -21.16
C ARG A 212 3.70 -27.13 -20.32
N ASP A 213 3.73 -25.96 -19.67
CA ASP A 213 2.65 -25.49 -18.81
C ASP A 213 1.49 -24.87 -19.62
N SER A 214 1.73 -24.55 -20.89
CA SER A 214 0.76 -23.93 -21.81
C SER A 214 0.26 -24.89 -22.90
N ILE A 215 0.46 -26.21 -22.76
CA ILE A 215 -0.02 -27.21 -23.75
C ILE A 215 -1.54 -27.11 -23.95
N GLY A 216 -2.30 -26.78 -22.90
CA GLY A 216 -3.74 -26.52 -22.95
C GLY A 216 -4.12 -25.07 -23.29
N GLY A 217 -3.16 -24.24 -23.68
CA GLY A 217 -3.28 -22.80 -23.84
C GLY A 217 -2.84 -22.02 -22.59
N PHE A 218 -2.72 -20.69 -22.75
CA PHE A 218 -2.23 -19.80 -21.69
C PHE A 218 -3.23 -19.49 -20.57
N THR A 219 -4.48 -19.94 -20.66
CA THR A 219 -5.54 -19.59 -19.70
C THR A 219 -5.14 -19.97 -18.27
N GLU A 220 -4.68 -21.20 -18.07
CA GLU A 220 -4.30 -21.69 -16.74
C GLU A 220 -3.03 -21.01 -16.23
N VAL A 221 -2.03 -20.80 -17.10
CA VAL A 221 -0.78 -20.10 -16.75
C VAL A 221 -1.08 -18.68 -16.27
N LEU A 222 -1.85 -17.91 -17.05
CA LEU A 222 -2.17 -16.53 -16.70
C LEU A 222 -3.07 -16.45 -15.46
N GLN A 223 -4.00 -17.39 -15.27
CA GLN A 223 -4.77 -17.48 -14.02
C GLN A 223 -3.85 -17.70 -12.82
N LYS A 224 -2.91 -18.64 -12.89
CA LYS A 224 -1.94 -18.90 -11.82
C LYS A 224 -1.10 -17.65 -11.53
N VAL A 225 -0.63 -16.95 -12.56
CA VAL A 225 0.13 -15.70 -12.41
C VAL A 225 -0.71 -14.65 -11.67
N ILE A 226 -1.96 -14.41 -12.10
CA ILE A 226 -2.85 -13.43 -11.46
C ILE A 226 -3.08 -13.81 -9.99
N CYS A 227 -3.44 -15.06 -9.70
CA CYS A 227 -3.71 -15.48 -8.33
C CYS A 227 -2.46 -15.43 -7.44
N ASN A 228 -1.26 -15.75 -7.97
CA ASN A 228 0.00 -15.69 -7.21
C ASN A 228 0.60 -14.27 -7.11
N SER A 229 0.10 -13.33 -7.92
CA SER A 229 0.41 -11.91 -7.81
C SER A 229 -0.29 -11.23 -6.64
N ARG A 230 -1.19 -11.93 -5.94
CA ARG A 230 -1.77 -11.48 -4.67
C ARG A 230 -0.73 -11.55 -3.55
N PRO A 231 -0.88 -10.79 -2.47
CA PRO A 231 -0.01 -10.96 -1.31
C PRO A 231 -0.17 -12.39 -0.76
N VAL A 232 0.97 -13.05 -0.51
CA VAL A 232 1.01 -14.33 0.23
C VAL A 232 1.60 -13.98 1.58
N GLY A 233 0.72 -13.81 2.55
CA GLY A 233 1.04 -13.28 3.86
C GLY A 233 -0.16 -12.50 4.34
N ILE A 234 -0.57 -12.71 5.59
CA ILE A 234 -1.56 -11.87 6.24
C ILE A 234 -0.94 -10.49 6.26
N GLN A 235 -1.35 -9.61 5.35
CA GLN A 235 -1.15 -8.20 5.52
C GLN A 235 -2.07 -7.83 6.68
N LEU A 236 -1.52 -7.89 7.90
CA LEU A 236 -2.11 -7.24 9.05
C LEU A 236 -2.05 -5.75 8.71
N GLU A 237 -3.03 -5.27 7.94
CA GLU A 237 -3.46 -3.89 8.00
C GLU A 237 -3.98 -3.68 9.43
N ILE A 238 -3.05 -3.52 10.36
CA ILE A 238 -3.38 -2.94 11.63
C ILE A 238 -3.74 -1.51 11.27
N GLN A 239 -5.04 -1.23 11.08
CA GLN A 239 -5.55 0.13 11.04
C GLN A 239 -4.85 0.86 12.17
N GLN A 240 -4.12 1.93 11.84
CA GLN A 240 -3.33 2.67 12.81
C GLN A 240 -4.23 2.93 14.02
N PRO A 241 -3.96 2.34 15.19
CA PRO A 241 -4.87 2.45 16.32
C PRO A 241 -4.87 3.92 16.73
N LEU A 242 -6.06 4.52 16.89
CA LEU A 242 -6.21 5.92 17.27
C LEU A 242 -6.80 6.00 18.69
N PRO A 243 -6.29 6.88 19.55
CA PRO A 243 -6.96 7.22 20.79
C PRO A 243 -8.26 7.96 20.49
N CYS A 244 -9.29 7.74 21.32
CA CYS A 244 -10.55 8.45 21.22
C CYS A 244 -10.50 9.71 22.10
N PHE A 245 -11.17 10.78 21.67
CA PHE A 245 -11.32 12.01 22.45
C PHE A 245 -12.79 12.36 22.62
N GLU A 246 -13.19 12.70 23.83
CA GLU A 246 -14.54 13.17 24.15
C GLU A 246 -14.46 14.49 24.92
N LEU A 247 -15.35 15.43 24.59
CA LEU A 247 -15.53 16.66 25.35
C LEU A 247 -16.73 16.51 26.28
N LYS A 248 -16.48 16.63 27.59
CA LYS A 248 -17.50 16.65 28.63
C LYS A 248 -17.64 18.07 29.18
N SER A 249 -18.87 18.57 29.27
CA SER A 249 -19.20 19.81 29.97
C SER A 249 -20.39 19.57 30.89
N ASP A 250 -20.40 20.27 32.01
CA ASP A 250 -21.54 20.31 32.93
C ASP A 250 -22.63 21.30 32.44
N ARG A 251 -22.42 21.99 31.30
CA ARG A 251 -23.36 22.97 30.71
C ARG A 251 -23.60 22.72 29.22
N GLN A 252 -24.86 22.91 28.79
CA GLN A 252 -25.25 23.04 27.38
C GLN A 252 -26.35 24.11 27.21
N PRO A 253 -26.27 25.00 26.20
CA PRO A 253 -25.14 25.19 25.26
C PRO A 253 -23.90 25.79 25.94
N LEU A 254 -22.75 25.74 25.27
CA LEU A 254 -21.54 26.43 25.73
C LEU A 254 -21.82 27.92 25.93
N ALA A 255 -21.11 28.54 26.87
CA ALA A 255 -21.27 29.96 27.15
C ALA A 255 -20.89 30.80 25.92
N VAL A 256 -21.84 31.58 25.43
CA VAL A 256 -21.67 32.51 24.28
C VAL A 256 -20.64 33.60 24.59
N GLN A 257 -20.38 33.86 25.88
CA GLN A 257 -19.36 34.79 26.35
C GLN A 257 -18.91 34.39 27.77
N GLY A 258 -17.64 34.65 28.09
CA GLY A 258 -17.06 34.37 29.40
C GLY A 258 -16.25 33.08 29.43
N SER A 259 -15.96 32.61 30.65
CA SER A 259 -15.12 31.43 30.89
C SER A 259 -15.95 30.20 31.17
N GLU A 260 -15.63 29.09 30.51
CA GLU A 260 -16.25 27.78 30.75
C GLU A 260 -15.17 26.72 30.96
N THR A 261 -15.33 25.92 32.01
CA THR A 261 -14.49 24.75 32.27
C THR A 261 -15.12 23.53 31.63
N MET A 262 -14.33 22.81 30.85
CA MET A 262 -14.69 21.54 30.22
C MET A 262 -13.64 20.49 30.54
N ALA A 263 -13.98 19.24 30.28
CA ALA A 263 -13.05 18.12 30.36
C ALA A 263 -12.85 17.49 28.98
N ILE A 264 -11.60 17.28 28.59
CA ILE A 264 -11.25 16.38 27.50
C ILE A 264 -10.95 15.03 28.12
N VAL A 265 -11.63 13.99 27.64
CA VAL A 265 -11.36 12.60 28.00
C VAL A 265 -10.66 11.95 26.82
N ALA A 266 -9.43 11.48 27.01
CA ALA A 266 -8.77 10.61 26.06
C ALA A 266 -8.97 9.16 26.49
N SER A 267 -9.38 8.27 25.58
CA SER A 267 -9.64 6.88 25.89
C SER A 267 -8.99 5.89 24.91
N ASN A 268 -8.64 4.73 25.43
CA ASN A 268 -8.12 3.59 24.70
C ASN A 268 -9.20 2.51 24.64
N CYS A 269 -9.59 2.08 23.44
CA CYS A 269 -10.59 1.05 23.23
C CYS A 269 -10.00 -0.32 22.89
N TYR A 270 -8.66 -0.44 22.86
CA TYR A 270 -7.96 -1.64 22.47
C TYR A 270 -7.51 -2.43 23.69
N SER A 271 -7.64 -3.76 23.65
CA SER A 271 -7.19 -4.64 24.73
C SER A 271 -5.72 -5.06 24.61
N ASN A 272 -5.07 -4.76 23.49
CA ASN A 272 -3.70 -5.17 23.16
C ASN A 272 -2.80 -4.03 22.66
N VAL A 273 -3.26 -2.77 22.76
CA VAL A 273 -2.48 -1.59 22.36
C VAL A 273 -2.29 -0.70 23.57
N THR A 274 -1.06 -0.24 23.80
CA THR A 274 -0.76 0.85 24.71
C THR A 274 -0.45 2.10 23.90
N PHE A 275 -1.16 3.21 24.16
CA PHE A 275 -0.76 4.52 23.62
C PHE A 275 0.19 5.18 24.60
N ARG A 276 1.45 5.33 24.22
CA ARG A 276 2.49 5.98 25.03
C ARG A 276 2.56 7.45 24.76
N SER A 277 2.78 8.21 25.84
CA SER A 277 3.09 9.65 25.78
C SER A 277 2.09 10.44 24.94
N LEU A 278 0.80 10.13 25.09
CA LEU A 278 -0.27 10.82 24.37
C LEU A 278 -0.29 12.30 24.78
N THR A 279 -0.20 13.17 23.78
CA THR A 279 -0.39 14.61 23.91
C THR A 279 -1.43 15.13 22.93
N ALA A 280 -2.09 16.22 23.28
CA ALA A 280 -3.02 16.89 22.38
C ALA A 280 -2.94 18.43 22.47
N VAL A 281 -3.19 19.10 21.35
CA VAL A 281 -3.36 20.54 21.22
C VAL A 281 -4.80 20.79 20.82
N VAL A 282 -5.48 21.68 21.54
CA VAL A 282 -6.85 22.09 21.22
C VAL A 282 -6.85 23.51 20.70
N SER A 283 -7.46 23.70 19.54
CA SER A 283 -7.63 25.00 18.89
C SER A 283 -9.10 25.26 18.57
N ALA A 284 -9.49 26.54 18.55
CA ALA A 284 -10.80 26.98 18.10
C ALA A 284 -10.68 27.54 16.67
N LEU A 285 -11.55 27.05 15.79
CA LEU A 285 -11.61 27.45 14.38
C LEU A 285 -13.03 27.85 14.01
N LEU A 286 -13.18 28.70 13.01
CA LEU A 286 -14.48 28.92 12.38
C LEU A 286 -15.00 27.61 11.77
N LYS A 287 -16.32 27.50 11.55
CA LYS A 287 -16.95 26.29 10.95
C LYS A 287 -16.34 25.85 9.61
N ASP A 288 -15.77 26.78 8.85
CA ASP A 288 -15.08 26.51 7.58
C ASP A 288 -13.61 26.05 7.75
N GLY A 289 -13.13 25.94 9.00
CA GLY A 289 -11.78 25.52 9.35
C GLY A 289 -10.75 26.66 9.40
N THR A 290 -11.15 27.91 9.16
CA THR A 290 -10.22 29.04 9.21
C THR A 290 -9.94 29.52 10.64
N PRO A 291 -8.76 30.10 10.93
CA PRO A 291 -8.45 30.65 12.25
C PRO A 291 -9.41 31.78 12.64
N ILE A 292 -9.83 31.79 13.89
CA ILE A 292 -10.67 32.88 14.41
C ILE A 292 -9.82 34.16 14.50
N PRO A 293 -10.25 35.28 13.89
CA PRO A 293 -9.49 36.52 13.94
C PRO A 293 -9.45 37.09 15.36
N ASN A 294 -8.36 37.79 15.67
CA ASN A 294 -8.25 38.57 16.90
C ASN A 294 -9.28 39.71 16.92
N LEU A 295 -9.62 40.18 18.11
CA LEU A 295 -10.41 41.38 18.32
C LEU A 295 -9.65 42.62 17.83
N ALA A 296 -10.37 43.74 17.68
CA ALA A 296 -9.79 45.01 17.23
C ALA A 296 -8.66 45.52 18.16
N ASP A 297 -8.66 45.13 19.44
CA ASP A 297 -7.60 45.44 20.40
C ASP A 297 -6.40 44.47 20.33
N GLY A 298 -6.39 43.55 19.37
CA GLY A 298 -5.34 42.57 19.14
C GLY A 298 -5.42 41.31 19.99
N LYS A 299 -6.37 41.21 20.95
CA LYS A 299 -6.52 40.02 21.79
C LYS A 299 -7.21 38.87 21.07
N PRO A 300 -6.91 37.60 21.42
CA PRO A 300 -7.65 36.47 20.88
C PRO A 300 -9.13 36.52 21.25
N ALA A 301 -10.00 36.27 20.26
CA ALA A 301 -11.44 36.18 20.48
C ALA A 301 -11.81 34.96 21.34
N ILE A 302 -11.06 33.85 21.19
CA ILE A 302 -11.16 32.64 21.99
C ILE A 302 -9.77 32.30 22.55
N THR A 303 -9.69 32.00 23.85
CA THR A 303 -8.48 31.48 24.49
C THR A 303 -8.78 30.12 25.11
N ILE A 304 -7.90 29.13 24.91
CA ILE A 304 -8.03 27.80 25.51
C ILE A 304 -6.83 27.58 26.45
N LYS A 305 -7.09 27.15 27.67
CA LYS A 305 -6.09 26.85 28.70
C LYS A 305 -6.22 25.38 29.14
N PRO A 306 -5.12 24.67 29.42
CA PRO A 306 -3.73 25.11 29.28
C PRO A 306 -3.30 25.20 27.81
N SER A 307 -2.33 26.07 27.51
CA SER A 307 -1.70 26.23 26.20
C SER A 307 -0.19 26.01 26.36
N PRO A 308 0.53 25.36 25.41
CA PRO A 308 0.04 24.89 24.11
C PRO A 308 -0.33 23.40 24.03
N GLU A 309 0.16 22.54 24.94
CA GLU A 309 0.02 21.08 24.83
C GLU A 309 -0.54 20.46 26.13
N ILE A 310 -1.52 19.57 25.98
CA ILE A 310 -2.17 18.82 27.05
C ILE A 310 -1.58 17.42 27.07
N ALA A 311 -0.88 17.07 28.15
CA ALA A 311 -0.30 15.75 28.34
C ALA A 311 -1.29 14.79 29.00
N PHE A 312 -1.70 13.76 28.27
CA PHE A 312 -2.49 12.65 28.80
C PHE A 312 -1.60 11.55 29.39
N GLY A 313 -0.40 11.36 28.84
CA GLY A 313 0.52 10.31 29.29
C GLY A 313 0.20 8.98 28.63
N ASP A 314 0.36 7.87 29.35
CA ASP A 314 0.14 6.54 28.78
C ASP A 314 -1.32 6.12 28.94
N LEU A 315 -1.99 5.75 27.85
CA LEU A 315 -3.29 5.07 27.88
C LEU A 315 -3.07 3.56 27.76
N LEU A 316 -3.29 2.85 28.86
CA LEU A 316 -3.14 1.41 28.94
C LEU A 316 -4.27 0.66 28.21
N PRO A 317 -4.05 -0.61 27.81
CA PRO A 317 -5.07 -1.40 27.15
C PRO A 317 -6.25 -1.69 28.08
N VAL A 318 -7.45 -1.81 27.50
CA VAL A 318 -8.66 -2.17 28.25
C VAL A 318 -8.54 -3.60 28.79
N GLY A 319 -8.75 -3.77 30.10
CA GLY A 319 -8.78 -5.08 30.74
C GLY A 319 -7.42 -5.63 31.19
N SER A 320 -6.35 -4.80 31.24
CA SER A 320 -5.09 -5.21 31.87
C SER A 320 -5.33 -5.60 33.33
N HIS A 321 -5.02 -6.85 33.69
CA HIS A 321 -5.50 -7.61 34.84
C HIS A 321 -5.23 -7.04 36.26
N ASN A 322 -4.69 -5.84 36.45
CA ASN A 322 -4.21 -5.38 37.78
C ASN A 322 -4.43 -3.90 38.14
N SER A 323 -5.35 -3.15 37.52
CA SER A 323 -5.63 -1.79 38.03
C SER A 323 -7.07 -1.33 37.82
N GLU A 324 -7.60 -0.63 38.81
CA GLU A 324 -8.81 0.19 38.79
C GLU A 324 -8.77 1.33 37.75
N SER A 325 -7.78 1.34 36.85
CA SER A 325 -7.63 2.34 35.81
C SER A 325 -8.58 2.00 34.65
N THR A 326 -9.63 2.80 34.51
CA THR A 326 -10.33 2.93 33.23
C THR A 326 -9.28 3.27 32.17
N GLY A 327 -9.40 2.75 30.95
CA GLY A 327 -8.52 3.11 29.83
C GLY A 327 -8.70 4.57 29.39
N GLU A 328 -9.04 5.47 30.31
CA GLU A 328 -9.47 6.83 30.10
C GLU A 328 -8.68 7.77 31.00
N ILE A 329 -8.22 8.89 30.45
CA ILE A 329 -7.58 9.96 31.19
C ILE A 329 -8.32 11.25 30.91
N LEU A 330 -8.71 11.94 31.99
CA LEU A 330 -9.39 13.23 31.93
C LEU A 330 -8.38 14.37 32.14
N ARG A 331 -8.53 15.43 31.34
CA ARG A 331 -7.83 16.71 31.51
C ARG A 331 -8.81 17.86 31.40
N GLU A 332 -8.78 18.74 32.39
CA GLU A 332 -9.58 19.95 32.38
C GLU A 332 -8.99 20.97 31.41
N ILE A 333 -9.87 21.64 30.67
CA ILE A 333 -9.58 22.81 29.89
C ILE A 333 -10.51 23.95 30.27
N VAL A 334 -10.04 25.17 30.08
CA VAL A 334 -10.85 26.38 30.21
C VAL A 334 -10.91 27.08 28.87
N ILE A 335 -12.13 27.34 28.39
CA ILE A 335 -12.40 28.12 27.18
C ILE A 335 -12.88 29.49 27.62
N GLU A 336 -12.16 30.53 27.21
CA GLU A 336 -12.49 31.93 27.46
C GLU A 336 -12.94 32.57 26.14
N THR A 337 -14.24 32.91 26.08
CA THR A 337 -14.85 33.59 24.93
C THR A 337 -14.93 35.09 25.21
N ASN A 338 -14.10 35.88 24.52
CA ASN A 338 -13.94 37.32 24.74
C ASN A 338 -14.82 38.18 23.83
N SER A 339 -15.60 37.60 22.93
CA SER A 339 -16.51 38.31 22.02
C SER A 339 -17.91 37.72 22.05
N PRO A 340 -18.96 38.53 22.26
CA PRO A 340 -20.35 38.09 22.11
C PRO A 340 -20.72 37.77 20.64
N ASN A 341 -19.87 38.19 19.69
CA ASN A 341 -20.01 37.92 18.26
C ASN A 341 -19.04 36.81 17.79
N SER A 342 -18.50 35.98 18.69
CA SER A 342 -17.73 34.81 18.26
C SER A 342 -18.67 33.91 17.46
N ALA A 343 -18.56 33.96 16.14
CA ALA A 343 -19.28 33.12 15.21
C ALA A 343 -19.21 31.65 15.66
N ASP A 344 -20.21 30.85 15.29
CA ASP A 344 -20.21 29.41 15.50
C ASP A 344 -18.83 28.81 15.19
N TYR A 345 -18.08 28.43 16.23
CA TYR A 345 -16.75 27.87 16.11
C TYR A 345 -16.79 26.36 16.39
N THR A 346 -15.77 25.67 15.92
CA THR A 346 -15.52 24.26 16.23
C THR A 346 -14.21 24.13 16.98
N LEU A 347 -14.12 23.12 17.85
CA LEU A 347 -12.87 22.75 18.50
C LEU A 347 -12.19 21.66 17.66
N LYS A 348 -10.93 21.91 17.31
CA LYS A 348 -10.06 20.96 16.62
C LYS A 348 -9.04 20.44 17.62
N ILE A 349 -8.94 19.12 17.72
CA ILE A 349 -7.95 18.41 18.53
C ILE A 349 -6.91 17.83 17.57
N GLU A 350 -5.66 18.25 17.73
CA GLU A 350 -4.49 17.64 17.09
C GLU A 350 -3.72 16.87 18.15
N TYR A 351 -3.24 15.67 17.86
CA TYR A 351 -2.65 14.80 18.89
C TYR A 351 -1.46 14.00 18.36
N SER A 352 -0.60 13.58 19.29
CA SER A 352 0.60 12.78 19.01
C SER A 352 0.76 11.67 20.05
N TYR A 353 1.24 10.51 19.64
CA TYR A 353 1.43 9.33 20.50
C TYR A 353 2.35 8.31 19.83
N ARG A 354 2.82 7.34 20.62
CA ARG A 354 3.43 6.10 20.12
C ARG A 354 2.52 4.92 20.46
N ALA A 355 2.16 4.09 19.48
CA ALA A 355 1.42 2.85 19.73
C ALA A 355 2.39 1.69 19.97
N GLU A 356 2.21 0.97 21.07
CA GLU A 356 2.91 -0.28 21.39
C GLU A 356 1.91 -1.43 21.37
N PHE A 357 2.25 -2.52 20.68
CA PHE A 357 1.40 -3.70 20.53
C PHE A 357 1.95 -4.86 21.34
N ASP A 358 1.12 -5.43 22.22
CA ASP A 358 1.46 -6.65 22.94
C ASP A 358 0.93 -7.86 22.17
N PHE A 359 1.81 -8.49 21.39
CA PHE A 359 1.50 -9.75 20.71
C PHE A 359 1.90 -10.94 21.59
N LYS A 360 0.96 -11.88 21.78
CA LYS A 360 1.25 -13.20 22.32
C LYS A 360 1.13 -14.20 21.17
N GLY A 361 2.24 -14.83 20.80
CA GLY A 361 2.29 -15.86 19.76
C GLY A 361 2.70 -17.21 20.34
N GLY A 362 2.15 -18.27 19.79
CA GLY A 362 2.56 -19.65 20.02
C GLY A 362 2.29 -20.42 18.73
N ASP A 363 3.31 -21.13 18.24
CA ASP A 363 3.21 -21.95 17.04
C ASP A 363 3.26 -23.43 17.43
N ASP A 364 2.24 -24.19 17.04
CA ASP A 364 2.24 -25.64 17.15
C ASP A 364 2.56 -26.25 15.78
N PHE A 365 3.66 -27.01 15.70
CA PHE A 365 4.05 -27.73 14.51
C PHE A 365 3.82 -29.22 14.70
N ALA A 366 2.91 -29.81 13.90
CA ALA A 366 2.80 -31.25 13.79
C ALA A 366 3.80 -31.76 12.74
N LEU A 367 4.77 -32.57 13.17
CA LEU A 367 5.60 -33.36 12.26
C LEU A 367 4.80 -34.61 11.87
N GLY A 368 4.34 -34.67 10.62
CA GLY A 368 3.82 -35.89 10.04
C GLY A 368 4.95 -36.91 9.87
N ILE A 369 4.77 -38.10 10.44
CA ILE A 369 5.62 -39.29 10.21
C ILE A 369 5.21 -39.92 8.88
#